data_AF-A0A9E3Y7A5-F1
#
_entry.id   AF-A0A9E3Y7A5-F1
#
_cell.length_a   1.000
_cell.length_b   1.000
_cell.length_c   1.000
_cell.angle_alpha   90.00
_cell.angle_beta   90.00
_cell.angle_gamma   90.00
#
_symmetry.space_group_name_H-M   'P 1'
#
loop_
_entity.id
_entity.type
_entity.pdbx_description
1 polymer ?
#
loop_
_entity_poly.entity_id
_entity_poly.type
_entity_poly.pdbx_seq_one_letter_code
_entity_poly.pdbx_strand_id
1 'polypeptide(L)' 'MATEQNFDIVVIGGGPAGYAAALYAGSAGLSVALVE' A
#
# COMPACT_ATOMS: atom_id res chain seq x y z
N MET A 1 10.77 -16.41 -14.04
CA MET A 1 9.81 -15.41 -14.54
C MET A 1 9.47 -14.49 -13.38
N ALA A 2 9.52 -13.17 -13.58
CA ALA A 2 9.09 -12.24 -12.54
C ALA A 2 7.56 -12.15 -12.57
N THR A 3 6.92 -12.13 -11.40
CA THR A 3 5.46 -11.96 -11.28
C THR A 3 5.14 -10.48 -11.17
N GLU A 4 4.36 -9.96 -12.10
CA GLU A 4 3.80 -8.61 -12.01
C GLU A 4 2.63 -8.60 -11.03
N GLN A 5 2.62 -7.64 -10.11
CA GLN A 5 1.54 -7.40 -9.16
C GLN A 5 1.01 -5.99 -9.37
N ASN A 6 -0.30 -5.86 -9.55
CA ASN A 6 -0.96 -4.59 -9.74
C ASN A 6 -1.59 -4.12 -8.43
N PHE A 7 -1.34 -2.87 -8.07
CA PHE A 7 -1.89 -2.21 -6.89
C PHE A 7 -2.53 -0.89 -7.31
N ASP A 8 -3.62 -0.51 -6.66
CA ASP A 8 -4.25 0.79 -6.87
C ASP A 8 -3.41 1.90 -6.23
N ILE A 9 -2.74 1.59 -5.11
CA ILE A 9 -1.88 2.51 -4.36
C ILE A 9 -0.61 1.78 -3.90
N VAL A 10 0.53 2.48 -4.00
CA VAL A 10 1.79 2.08 -3.38
C VAL A 10 2.22 3.14 -2.39
N VAL A 11 2.37 2.76 -1.12
CA VAL A 11 2.87 3.61 -0.03
C VAL A 11 4.32 3.27 0.24
N ILE A 12 5.20 4.29 0.18
CA ILE A 12 6.64 4.14 0.46
C ILE A 12 6.95 4.75 1.84
N GLY A 13 7.47 3.94 2.74
CA GLY A 13 7.80 4.24 4.14
C GLY A 13 6.76 3.71 5.12
N GLY A 14 7.19 2.82 6.04
CA GLY A 14 6.37 2.17 7.07
C GLY A 14 6.21 2.96 8.39
N GLY A 15 6.38 4.28 8.37
CA GLY A 15 6.20 5.12 9.57
C GLY A 15 4.71 5.31 9.95
N PRO A 16 4.41 6.04 11.05
CA PRO A 16 3.03 6.25 11.51
C PRO A 16 2.10 6.83 10.43
N ALA A 17 2.61 7.78 9.64
CA ALA A 17 1.86 8.35 8.52
C ALA A 17 1.67 7.36 7.36
N GLY A 18 2.67 6.52 7.08
CA GLY A 18 2.62 5.52 6.01
C GLY A 18 1.63 4.40 6.31
N TYR A 19 1.65 3.85 7.52
CA TYR A 19 0.65 2.87 7.96
C TYR A 19 -0.75 3.49 7.99
N ALA A 20 -0.90 4.72 8.50
CA ALA A 20 -2.21 5.39 8.50
C ALA A 20 -2.76 5.54 7.07
N ALA A 21 -1.93 5.94 6.11
CA ALA A 21 -2.32 6.03 4.71
C ALA A 21 -2.70 4.66 4.10
N ALA A 22 -1.89 3.63 4.33
CA ALA A 22 -2.13 2.29 3.80
C ALA A 22 -3.40 1.65 4.38
N LEU A 23 -3.62 1.79 5.70
CA LEU A 23 -4.81 1.27 6.37
C LEU A 23 -6.08 2.01 5.94
N TYR A 24 -6.00 3.33 5.75
CA TYR A 24 -7.12 4.12 5.24
C TYR A 24 -7.48 3.70 3.82
N ALA A 25 -6.49 3.58 2.93
CA ALA A 25 -6.69 3.12 1.56
C ALA A 25 -7.25 1.68 1.49
N GLY A 26 -6.75 0.76 2.32
CA GLY A 26 -7.29 -0.59 2.43
C GLY A 26 -8.74 -0.61 2.96
N SER A 27 -9.07 0.27 3.91
CA SER A 27 -10.45 0.42 4.42
C SER A 27 -11.40 1.00 3.37
N ALA A 28 -10.88 1.74 2.40
CA ALA A 28 -11.63 2.19 1.23
C ALA A 28 -11.77 1.11 0.13
N GLY A 29 -11.24 -0.09 0.36
CA GLY A 29 -11.35 -1.23 -0.56
C GLY A 29 -10.30 -1.25 -1.68
N LEU A 30 -9.26 -0.43 -1.58
CA LEU A 30 -8.18 -0.38 -2.58
C LEU A 30 -7.14 -1.48 -2.34
N SER A 31 -6.56 -2.00 -3.41
CA SER A 31 -5.36 -2.86 -3.36
C SER A 31 -4.14 -1.98 -3.06
N VAL A 32 -3.50 -2.20 -1.91
CA VAL A 32 -2.39 -1.38 -1.42
C VAL A 32 -1.13 -2.22 -1.25
N ALA A 33 -0.01 -1.76 -1.80
CA ALA A 33 1.32 -2.19 -1.40
C ALA A 33 1.93 -1.17 -0.44
N LEU A 34 2.49 -1.63 0.69
CA LEU A 34 3.33 -0.83 1.57
C LEU A 34 4.76 -1.37 1.50
N VAL A 35 5.71 -0.49 1.24
CA VAL A 35 7.14 -0.83 1.13
C VAL A 35 7.91 0.06 2.08
N GLU A 36 8.72 -0.51 2.96
CA GLU A 36 9.59 0.22 3.90
C GLU A 36 10.98 0.47 3.31
#